data_AF-A0A257AUE2-F1
#
_entry.id   AF-A0A257AUE2-F1
#
_cell.length_a   1.000
_cell.length_b   1.000
_cell.length_c   1.000
_cell.angle_alpha   90.00
_cell.angle_beta   90.00
_cell.angle_gamma   90.00
#
_symmetry.space_group_name_H-M   'P 1'
#
loop_
_entity.id
_entity.type
_entity.pdbx_description
1 polymer ?
#
loop_
_entity_poly.entity_id
_entity_poly.type
_entity_poly.pdbx_seq_one_letter_code
_entity_poly.pdbx_strand_id
1 'polypeptide(L)'
;MERVYKWLGGIGYILTLIPYVNFIALILIAITWIMMGRDTQQRLFTVTGILMIIAFAMSIAVVGAIFATVGAIFTAIPGAARPPTEVLPPEFLKKILAFAGIYVAIGVAAAAVGLASLIAEIASHFRASGIFQNTWFKVGGWLRIATVIMVVIAIPVMILTAMSVPGGLKGVLPSMAAGNIFALFVKMLWPLLIAGILGLLATIFSIVAFFTIPEETLA
;
A
#
# COMPACT_ATOMS: atom_id res chain seq x y z
N MET A 1 31.46 -14.16 -3.02
CA MET A 1 30.68 -13.08 -3.67
C MET A 1 29.99 -12.31 -2.56
N GLU A 2 30.23 -11.01 -2.48
CA GLU A 2 29.51 -10.13 -1.56
C GLU A 2 28.00 -10.34 -1.70
N ARG A 3 27.25 -10.35 -0.60
CA ARG A 3 25.80 -10.63 -0.63
C ARG A 3 25.08 -9.49 -1.35
N VAL A 4 24.92 -9.59 -2.66
CA VAL A 4 24.33 -8.53 -3.52
C VAL A 4 22.95 -8.08 -3.03
N TYR A 5 22.16 -8.99 -2.43
CA TYR A 5 20.86 -8.67 -1.83
C TYR A 5 20.93 -7.74 -0.62
N LYS A 6 22.08 -7.61 0.05
CA LYS A 6 22.36 -6.60 1.09
C LYS A 6 22.16 -5.18 0.53
N TRP A 7 22.85 -4.91 -0.57
CA TRP A 7 22.83 -3.63 -1.26
C TRP A 7 21.50 -3.41 -2.00
N LEU A 8 21.04 -4.43 -2.72
CA LEU A 8 19.82 -4.34 -3.52
C LEU A 8 18.57 -4.14 -2.64
N GLY A 9 18.53 -4.80 -1.47
CA GLY A 9 17.48 -4.61 -0.48
C GLY A 9 17.53 -3.25 0.19
N GLY A 10 18.72 -2.83 0.67
CA GLY A 10 18.88 -1.53 1.32
C GLY A 10 18.52 -0.36 0.40
N ILE A 11 19.02 -0.38 -0.83
CA ILE A 11 18.66 0.61 -1.87
C ILE A 11 17.18 0.50 -2.20
N GLY A 12 16.66 -0.71 -2.38
CA GLY A 12 15.24 -0.95 -2.62
C GLY A 12 14.37 -0.25 -1.57
N TYR A 13 14.63 -0.44 -0.28
CA TYR A 13 13.87 0.23 0.77
C TYR A 13 14.11 1.75 0.81
N ILE A 14 15.30 2.27 0.51
CA ILE A 14 15.52 3.72 0.37
C ILE A 14 14.63 4.31 -0.72
N LEU A 15 14.55 3.66 -1.88
CA LEU A 15 13.78 4.16 -3.02
C LEU A 15 12.28 4.18 -2.74
N THR A 16 11.76 3.40 -1.78
CA THR A 16 10.36 3.50 -1.36
C THR A 16 10.01 4.86 -0.76
N LEU A 17 10.98 5.58 -0.21
CA LEU A 17 10.81 6.90 0.40
C LEU A 17 10.77 8.04 -0.64
N ILE A 18 11.16 7.77 -1.88
CA ILE A 18 11.23 8.76 -2.96
C ILE A 18 9.96 8.64 -3.82
N PRO A 19 9.06 9.65 -3.80
CA PRO A 19 7.90 9.67 -4.67
C PRO A 19 8.29 9.48 -6.14
N TYR A 20 7.41 8.83 -6.91
CA TYR A 20 7.61 8.51 -8.33
C TYR A 20 8.72 7.51 -8.65
N VAL A 21 9.68 7.25 -7.75
CA VAL A 21 10.72 6.21 -7.93
C VAL A 21 10.36 4.93 -7.17
N ASN A 22 9.42 5.03 -6.23
CA ASN A 22 8.92 3.92 -5.42
C ASN A 22 8.38 2.71 -6.22
N PHE A 23 8.00 2.86 -7.49
CA PHE A 23 7.62 1.71 -8.33
C PHE A 23 8.84 0.80 -8.66
N ILE A 24 10.03 1.39 -8.84
CA ILE A 24 11.29 0.64 -9.03
C ILE A 24 11.66 -0.07 -7.73
N ALA A 25 11.43 0.60 -6.60
CA ALA A 25 11.69 0.07 -5.27
C ALA A 25 10.99 -1.28 -5.03
N LEU A 26 9.72 -1.40 -5.44
CA LEU A 26 8.94 -2.63 -5.30
C LEU A 26 9.60 -3.82 -6.01
N ILE A 27 10.11 -3.61 -7.22
CA ILE A 27 10.79 -4.64 -8.01
C ILE A 27 12.12 -5.03 -7.34
N LEU A 28 12.91 -4.05 -6.90
CA LEU A 28 14.20 -4.32 -6.24
C LEU A 28 14.01 -5.09 -4.93
N ILE A 29 13.06 -4.68 -4.11
CA ILE A 29 12.74 -5.39 -2.86
C ILE A 29 12.27 -6.82 -3.17
N ALA A 30 11.43 -7.01 -4.19
CA ALA A 30 10.98 -8.34 -4.58
C ALA A 30 12.14 -9.25 -5.03
N ILE A 31 13.03 -8.75 -5.90
CA ILE A 31 14.22 -9.48 -6.36
C ILE A 31 15.13 -9.82 -5.17
N THR A 32 15.30 -8.89 -4.24
CA THR A 32 16.08 -9.09 -3.02
C THR A 32 15.56 -10.29 -2.22
N TRP A 33 14.25 -10.37 -1.98
CA TRP A 33 13.64 -11.49 -1.26
C TRP A 33 13.78 -12.81 -2.02
N ILE A 34 13.68 -12.81 -3.35
CA ILE A 34 13.91 -14.00 -4.18
C ILE A 34 15.36 -14.49 -4.08
N MET A 35 16.33 -13.58 -4.21
CA MET A 35 17.75 -13.90 -4.11
C MET A 35 18.09 -14.43 -2.71
N MET A 36 17.61 -13.75 -1.67
CA MET A 36 17.79 -14.18 -0.29
C MET A 36 17.17 -15.55 -0.04
N GLY A 37 15.99 -15.85 -0.60
CA GLY A 37 15.35 -17.16 -0.51
C GLY A 37 16.15 -18.28 -1.16
N ARG A 38 16.74 -18.01 -2.32
CA ARG A 38 17.63 -18.96 -3.01
C ARG A 38 18.89 -19.23 -2.20
N ASP A 39 19.53 -18.18 -1.69
CA ASP A 39 20.81 -18.30 -0.98
C ASP A 39 20.66 -18.93 0.42
N THR A 40 19.53 -18.70 1.09
CA THR A 40 19.22 -19.27 2.42
C THR A 40 18.37 -20.54 2.39
N GLN A 41 18.02 -21.03 1.19
CA GLN A 41 17.11 -22.16 0.95
C GLN A 41 15.74 -22.00 1.66
N GLN A 42 15.31 -20.77 1.94
CA GLN A 42 14.03 -20.48 2.58
C GLN A 42 12.96 -20.18 1.54
N ARG A 43 11.99 -21.08 1.38
CA ARG A 43 10.84 -20.87 0.48
C ARG A 43 10.03 -19.62 0.84
N LEU A 44 9.96 -19.26 2.12
CA LEU A 44 9.21 -18.09 2.58
C LEU A 44 9.68 -16.80 1.90
N PHE A 45 10.99 -16.57 1.79
CA PHE A 45 11.54 -15.37 1.16
C PHE A 45 11.24 -15.34 -0.35
N THR A 46 11.39 -16.48 -1.02
CA THR A 46 11.05 -16.60 -2.44
C THR A 46 9.57 -16.31 -2.69
N VAL A 47 8.68 -16.85 -1.85
CA VAL A 47 7.24 -16.59 -1.93
C VAL A 47 6.94 -15.12 -1.70
N THR A 48 7.55 -14.48 -0.71
CA THR A 48 7.41 -13.03 -0.45
C THR A 48 7.75 -12.21 -1.68
N GLY A 49 8.89 -12.47 -2.31
CA GLY A 49 9.27 -11.72 -3.51
C GLY A 49 8.34 -11.98 -4.70
N ILE A 50 7.88 -13.22 -4.90
CA ILE A 50 6.89 -13.54 -5.95
C ILE A 50 5.57 -12.80 -5.69
N LEU A 51 5.06 -12.81 -4.45
CA LEU A 51 3.84 -12.10 -4.08
C LEU A 51 3.97 -10.59 -4.33
N MET A 52 5.14 -10.00 -4.05
CA MET A 52 5.41 -8.60 -4.35
C MET A 52 5.38 -8.31 -5.86
N ILE A 53 5.91 -9.20 -6.70
CA ILE A 53 5.83 -9.06 -8.18
C ILE A 53 4.38 -9.15 -8.65
N ILE A 54 3.61 -10.11 -8.13
CA ILE A 54 2.18 -10.26 -8.49
C ILE A 54 1.40 -9.03 -8.03
N ALA A 55 1.61 -8.56 -6.81
CA ALA A 55 0.99 -7.34 -6.29
C ALA A 55 1.33 -6.12 -7.16
N PHE A 56 2.58 -5.99 -7.59
CA PHE A 56 3.02 -4.94 -8.50
C PHE A 56 2.30 -5.03 -9.86
N ALA A 57 2.27 -6.19 -10.50
CA ALA A 57 1.57 -6.39 -11.77
C ALA A 57 0.07 -6.07 -11.65
N MET A 58 -0.57 -6.47 -10.55
CA MET A 58 -1.98 -6.13 -10.30
C MET A 58 -2.19 -4.64 -10.05
N SER A 59 -1.25 -3.95 -9.41
CA SER A 59 -1.34 -2.50 -9.23
C SER A 59 -1.36 -1.76 -10.57
N ILE A 60 -0.55 -2.21 -11.54
CA ILE A 60 -0.56 -1.69 -12.92
C ILE A 60 -1.91 -1.98 -13.57
N ALA A 61 -2.44 -3.20 -13.42
CA ALA A 61 -3.74 -3.56 -13.97
C ALA A 61 -4.87 -2.70 -13.41
N VAL A 62 -4.88 -2.44 -12.09
CA VAL A 62 -5.84 -1.56 -11.43
C VAL A 62 -5.74 -0.14 -11.97
N VAL A 63 -4.52 0.42 -12.04
CA VAL A 63 -4.29 1.76 -12.57
C VAL A 63 -4.75 1.86 -14.02
N GLY A 64 -4.38 0.89 -14.87
CA GLY A 64 -4.81 0.83 -16.26
C GLY A 64 -6.34 0.74 -16.41
N ALA A 65 -7.00 -0.04 -15.56
CA ALA A 65 -8.46 -0.16 -15.55
C ALA A 65 -9.14 1.16 -15.14
N ILE A 66 -8.58 1.88 -14.16
CA ILE A 66 -9.04 3.22 -13.76
C ILE A 66 -8.89 4.20 -14.92
N PHE A 67 -7.71 4.26 -15.56
CA PHE A 67 -7.48 5.13 -16.71
C PHE A 67 -8.42 4.84 -17.88
N ALA A 68 -8.67 3.57 -18.19
CA ALA A 68 -9.62 3.17 -19.22
C ALA A 68 -11.05 3.63 -18.88
N THR A 69 -11.46 3.50 -17.61
CA THR A 69 -12.78 3.95 -17.13
C THR A 69 -12.92 5.46 -17.22
N VAL A 70 -11.94 6.20 -16.68
CA VAL A 70 -11.94 7.66 -16.67
C VAL A 70 -11.89 8.19 -18.11
N GLY A 71 -11.04 7.63 -18.96
CA GLY A 71 -10.99 7.97 -20.39
C GLY A 71 -12.31 7.69 -21.11
N ALA A 72 -12.97 6.57 -20.81
CA ALA A 72 -14.31 6.27 -21.35
C ALA A 72 -15.37 7.26 -20.87
N ILE A 73 -15.31 7.72 -19.61
CA ILE A 73 -16.19 8.76 -19.07
C ILE A 73 -15.97 10.08 -19.82
N PHE A 74 -14.72 10.52 -19.99
CA PHE A 74 -14.39 11.78 -20.68
C PHE A 74 -14.75 11.76 -22.17
N THR A 75 -14.65 10.61 -22.84
CA THR A 75 -14.98 10.46 -24.28
C THR A 75 -16.46 10.19 -24.53
N ALA A 76 -17.20 9.65 -23.56
CA ALA A 76 -18.63 9.40 -23.65
C ALA A 76 -19.51 10.63 -23.34
N ILE A 77 -18.91 11.76 -22.92
CA ILE A 77 -19.61 13.04 -22.76
C ILE A 77 -19.49 13.81 -24.08
N PRO A 78 -20.54 13.87 -24.94
CA PRO A 78 -20.51 14.66 -26.15
C PRO A 78 -20.65 16.13 -25.76
N GLY A 79 -19.58 16.91 -25.97
CA GLY A 79 -19.56 18.35 -25.76
C GLY A 79 -19.20 18.76 -24.33
N ALA A 80 -18.00 19.31 -24.18
CA ALA A 80 -17.50 19.99 -22.97
C ALA A 80 -18.29 21.29 -22.61
N ALA A 81 -19.55 21.42 -23.04
CA ALA A 81 -20.38 22.61 -22.96
C ALA A 81 -21.83 22.33 -22.51
N ARG A 82 -22.13 21.17 -21.90
CA ARG A 82 -23.43 20.94 -21.26
C ARG A 82 -23.36 21.26 -19.75
N PRO A 83 -24.30 22.06 -19.22
CA PRO A 83 -24.30 22.42 -17.80
C PRO A 83 -24.53 21.20 -16.91
N PRO A 84 -24.07 21.22 -15.64
CA PRO A 84 -23.95 20.04 -14.76
C PRO A 84 -25.27 19.43 -14.27
N THR A 85 -26.41 19.88 -14.81
CA THR A 85 -27.75 19.68 -14.25
C THR A 85 -28.57 18.59 -14.94
N GLU A 86 -28.08 17.99 -16.03
CA GLU A 86 -28.77 16.85 -16.66
C GLU A 86 -28.40 15.54 -15.97
N VAL A 87 -29.42 14.85 -15.44
CA VAL A 87 -29.33 13.50 -14.88
C VAL A 87 -28.59 12.60 -15.88
N LEU A 88 -27.50 11.95 -15.42
CA LEU A 88 -26.71 11.04 -16.25
C LEU A 88 -27.62 10.05 -16.99
N PRO A 89 -27.46 9.87 -18.33
CA PRO A 89 -28.30 8.97 -19.10
C PRO A 89 -28.33 7.57 -18.46
N PRO A 90 -29.50 6.92 -18.32
CA PRO A 90 -29.61 5.58 -17.73
C PRO A 90 -28.72 4.53 -18.41
N GLU A 91 -28.47 4.71 -19.72
CA GLU A 91 -27.59 3.86 -20.52
C GLU A 91 -26.10 4.01 -20.15
N PHE A 92 -25.69 5.17 -19.64
CA PHE A 92 -24.33 5.38 -19.11
C PHE A 92 -24.17 4.68 -17.75
N LEU A 93 -25.15 4.79 -16.86
CA LEU A 93 -25.20 4.07 -15.60
C LEU A 93 -25.19 2.55 -15.81
N LYS A 94 -25.98 2.02 -16.76
CA LYS A 94 -25.94 0.59 -17.14
C LYS A 94 -24.57 0.15 -17.63
N LYS A 95 -23.90 0.95 -18.47
CA LYS A 95 -22.54 0.64 -18.95
C LYS A 95 -21.53 0.62 -17.81
N ILE A 96 -21.57 1.58 -16.88
CA ILE A 96 -20.69 1.58 -15.70
C ILE A 96 -20.97 0.38 -14.78
N LEU A 97 -22.25 0.12 -14.49
CA LEU A 97 -22.67 -1.02 -13.66
C LEU A 97 -22.32 -2.38 -14.28
N ALA A 98 -22.31 -2.49 -15.61
CA ALA A 98 -21.89 -3.70 -16.32
C ALA A 98 -20.42 -4.07 -16.04
N PHE A 99 -19.56 -3.08 -15.78
CA PHE A 99 -18.17 -3.30 -15.38
C PHE A 99 -17.96 -3.36 -13.87
N ALA A 100 -18.97 -3.01 -13.05
CA ALA A 100 -18.85 -2.99 -11.58
C ALA A 100 -18.42 -4.35 -11.02
N GLY A 101 -18.96 -5.45 -11.54
CA GLY A 101 -18.56 -6.80 -11.13
C GLY A 101 -17.08 -7.09 -11.38
N ILE A 102 -16.55 -6.62 -12.52
CA ILE A 102 -15.12 -6.79 -12.87
C ILE A 102 -14.25 -5.94 -11.95
N TYR A 103 -14.63 -4.68 -11.67
CA TYR A 103 -13.87 -3.84 -10.73
C TYR A 103 -13.87 -4.39 -9.31
N VAL A 104 -15.01 -4.92 -8.84
CA VAL A 104 -15.09 -5.59 -7.55
C VAL A 104 -14.18 -6.82 -7.52
N ALA A 105 -14.20 -7.66 -8.56
CA ALA A 105 -13.34 -8.83 -8.63
C ALA A 105 -11.85 -8.48 -8.63
N ILE A 106 -11.42 -7.50 -9.45
CA ILE A 106 -10.04 -7.01 -9.49
C ILE A 106 -9.65 -6.42 -8.13
N GLY A 107 -10.52 -5.61 -7.52
CA GLY A 107 -10.28 -4.99 -6.22
C GLY A 107 -10.11 -6.02 -5.10
N VAL A 108 -10.98 -7.04 -5.06
CA VAL A 108 -10.90 -8.14 -4.08
C VAL A 108 -9.62 -8.95 -4.29
N ALA A 109 -9.27 -9.28 -5.55
CA ALA A 109 -8.03 -10.00 -5.86
C ALA A 109 -6.79 -9.20 -5.44
N ALA A 110 -6.76 -7.90 -5.77
CA ALA A 110 -5.68 -6.99 -5.38
C ALA A 110 -5.52 -6.90 -3.86
N ALA A 111 -6.63 -6.77 -3.13
CA ALA A 111 -6.64 -6.75 -1.67
C ALA A 111 -6.14 -8.06 -1.07
N ALA A 112 -6.57 -9.21 -1.60
CA ALA A 112 -6.17 -10.53 -1.11
C ALA A 112 -4.66 -10.77 -1.28
N VAL A 113 -4.11 -10.48 -2.47
CA VAL A 113 -2.66 -10.64 -2.71
C VAL A 113 -1.86 -9.60 -1.95
N GLY A 114 -2.34 -8.35 -1.85
CA GLY A 114 -1.70 -7.31 -1.06
C GLY A 114 -1.57 -7.73 0.41
N LEU A 115 -2.64 -8.29 0.99
CA LEU A 115 -2.63 -8.82 2.34
C LEU A 115 -1.69 -10.02 2.49
N ALA A 116 -1.72 -10.97 1.54
CA ALA A 116 -0.81 -12.11 1.54
C ALA A 116 0.65 -11.67 1.46
N SER A 117 0.97 -10.69 0.60
CA SER A 117 2.30 -10.11 0.46
C SER A 117 2.76 -9.43 1.75
N LEU A 118 1.88 -8.69 2.42
CA LEU A 118 2.17 -8.01 3.68
C LEU A 118 2.48 -9.01 4.80
N ILE A 119 1.66 -10.06 4.93
CA ILE A 119 1.88 -11.14 5.91
C ILE A 119 3.21 -11.86 5.62
N ALA A 120 3.45 -12.19 4.35
CA ALA A 120 4.68 -12.85 3.93
C ALA A 120 5.92 -11.98 4.18
N GLU A 121 5.84 -10.67 3.94
CA GLU A 121 6.91 -9.72 4.23
C GLU A 121 7.21 -9.65 5.73
N ILE A 122 6.19 -9.53 6.58
CA ILE A 122 6.35 -9.51 8.04
C ILE A 122 7.01 -10.81 8.52
N ALA A 123 6.49 -11.96 8.08
CA ALA A 123 7.06 -13.27 8.42
C ALA A 123 8.52 -13.39 7.93
N SER A 124 8.82 -12.84 6.75
CA SER A 124 10.18 -12.84 6.19
C SER A 124 11.14 -11.99 7.01
N HIS A 125 10.71 -10.85 7.54
CA HIS A 125 11.52 -10.04 8.45
C HIS A 125 11.88 -10.83 9.72
N PHE A 126 10.91 -11.49 10.37
CA PHE A 126 11.20 -12.29 11.55
C PHE A 126 12.12 -13.48 11.25
N ARG A 127 11.90 -14.15 10.13
CA ARG A 127 12.75 -15.28 9.71
C ARG A 127 14.16 -14.83 9.35
N ALA A 128 14.31 -13.70 8.66
CA ALA A 128 15.62 -13.10 8.34
C ALA A 128 16.39 -12.69 9.60
N SER A 129 15.69 -12.17 10.61
CA SER A 129 16.32 -11.85 11.90
C SER A 129 16.97 -13.07 12.56
N GLY A 130 16.30 -14.24 12.52
CA GLY A 130 16.85 -15.48 13.06
C GLY A 130 18.03 -16.04 12.27
N ILE A 131 17.99 -15.95 10.93
CA ILE A 131 19.04 -16.49 10.06
C ILE A 131 20.31 -15.63 10.10
N PHE A 132 20.16 -14.31 10.05
CA PHE A 132 21.30 -13.38 10.03
C PHE A 132 21.68 -12.86 11.42
N GLN A 133 21.02 -13.33 12.48
CA GLN A 133 21.19 -12.85 13.86
C GLN A 133 21.13 -11.31 13.97
N ASN A 134 20.29 -10.70 13.12
CA ASN A 134 20.19 -9.24 12.98
C ASN A 134 18.89 -8.75 13.63
N THR A 135 19.02 -7.97 14.69
CA THR A 135 17.91 -7.45 15.48
C THR A 135 17.07 -6.41 14.73
N TRP A 136 17.65 -5.70 13.76
CA TRP A 136 16.95 -4.67 12.99
C TRP A 136 15.83 -5.23 12.13
N PHE A 137 15.99 -6.45 11.60
CA PHE A 137 14.91 -7.16 10.92
C PHE A 137 13.72 -7.43 11.85
N LYS A 138 13.98 -7.81 13.12
CA LYS A 138 12.93 -8.04 14.12
C LYS A 138 12.21 -6.75 14.48
N VAL A 139 12.94 -5.65 14.67
CA VAL A 139 12.35 -4.32 14.94
C VAL A 139 11.50 -3.85 13.76
N GLY A 140 12.01 -3.96 12.54
CA GLY A 140 11.26 -3.62 11.32
C GLY A 140 10.00 -4.47 11.12
N GLY A 141 10.03 -5.75 11.51
CA GLY A 141 8.86 -6.63 11.52
C GLY A 141 7.79 -6.22 12.54
N TRP A 142 8.19 -5.91 13.78
CA TRP A 142 7.26 -5.45 14.82
C TRP A 142 6.59 -4.12 14.48
N LEU A 143 7.35 -3.18 13.91
CA LEU A 143 6.79 -1.88 13.49
C LEU A 143 5.77 -2.02 12.36
N ARG A 144 5.96 -2.97 11.43
CA ARG A 144 4.94 -3.30 10.41
C ARG A 144 3.67 -3.86 11.06
N ILE A 145 3.80 -4.76 12.05
CA ILE A 145 2.63 -5.24 12.81
C ILE A 145 1.91 -4.08 13.48
N ALA A 146 2.65 -3.21 14.17
CA ALA A 146 2.08 -2.02 14.82
C ALA A 146 1.38 -1.10 13.79
N THR A 147 1.97 -0.93 12.61
CA THR A 147 1.36 -0.18 11.50
C THR A 147 0.02 -0.79 11.09
N VAL A 148 -0.05 -2.11 10.91
CA VAL A 148 -1.29 -2.82 10.55
C VAL A 148 -2.35 -2.64 11.63
N ILE A 149 -1.98 -2.81 12.90
CA ILE A 149 -2.90 -2.60 14.03
C ILE A 149 -3.47 -1.17 14.01
N MET A 150 -2.63 -0.16 13.77
CA MET A 150 -3.06 1.23 13.71
C MET A 150 -3.98 1.51 12.52
N VAL A 151 -3.74 0.89 11.35
CA VAL A 151 -4.65 0.97 10.20
C VAL A 151 -6.00 0.32 10.52
N VAL A 152 -6.01 -0.83 11.20
CA VAL A 152 -7.25 -1.50 11.61
C VAL A 152 -8.03 -0.65 12.61
N ILE A 153 -7.35 0.02 13.55
CA ILE A 153 -7.97 0.97 14.50
C ILE A 153 -8.46 2.23 13.79
N ALA A 154 -7.80 2.67 12.73
CA ALA A 154 -8.21 3.85 11.96
C ALA A 154 -9.62 3.68 11.38
N ILE A 155 -9.98 2.49 10.90
CA ILE A 155 -11.29 2.22 10.28
C ILE A 155 -12.47 2.58 11.21
N PRO A 156 -12.62 2.00 12.42
CA PRO A 156 -13.71 2.35 13.32
C PRO A 156 -13.63 3.81 13.79
N VAL A 157 -12.44 4.37 14.02
CA VAL A 157 -12.29 5.79 14.39
C VAL A 157 -12.83 6.70 13.29
N MET A 158 -12.52 6.40 12.03
CA MET A 158 -13.05 7.15 10.88
C MET A 158 -14.57 7.02 10.78
N ILE A 159 -15.13 5.81 10.95
CA ILE A 159 -16.58 5.58 10.92
C ILE A 159 -17.28 6.37 12.04
N LEU A 160 -16.81 6.23 13.29
CA LEU A 160 -17.40 6.92 14.43
C LEU A 160 -17.29 8.44 14.30
N THR A 161 -16.16 8.94 13.81
CA THR A 161 -15.95 10.37 13.58
C THR A 161 -16.91 10.89 12.50
N ALA A 162 -17.07 10.15 11.40
CA ALA A 162 -17.99 10.51 10.32
C ALA A 162 -19.46 10.50 10.79
N MET A 163 -19.86 9.51 11.60
CA MET A 163 -21.20 9.42 12.19
C MET A 163 -21.47 10.51 13.24
N SER A 164 -20.43 11.04 13.87
CA SER A 164 -20.54 12.08 14.91
C SER A 164 -20.75 13.48 14.34
N VAL A 165 -20.70 13.66 13.01
CA VAL A 165 -20.97 14.96 12.35
C VAL A 165 -22.48 15.11 12.12
N PRO A 166 -23.17 16.03 12.83
CA PRO A 166 -24.58 16.29 12.59
C PRO A 166 -24.76 16.80 11.16
N GLY A 167 -25.50 16.07 10.32
CA GLY A 167 -25.75 16.44 8.92
C GLY A 167 -24.69 16.01 7.90
N GLY A 168 -23.75 15.12 8.22
CA GLY A 168 -22.65 14.70 7.32
C GLY A 168 -23.03 14.10 5.96
N LEU A 169 -24.31 13.77 5.73
CA LEU A 169 -24.87 13.33 4.43
C LEU A 169 -25.87 14.33 3.82
N LYS A 170 -26.19 15.44 4.51
CA LYS A 170 -27.08 16.50 4.04
C LYS A 170 -26.32 17.79 3.88
N GLY A 171 -25.72 17.94 2.71
CA GLY A 171 -25.19 19.21 2.21
C GLY A 171 -23.80 19.53 2.74
N VAL A 172 -22.84 19.54 1.82
CA VAL A 172 -21.61 20.32 1.93
C VAL A 172 -22.02 21.79 2.01
N LEU A 173 -22.46 22.23 3.19
CA LEU A 173 -22.88 23.61 3.41
C LEU A 173 -21.64 24.51 3.49
N PRO A 174 -21.62 25.67 2.80
CA PRO A 174 -20.52 26.65 2.84
C PRO A 174 -20.26 27.28 4.21
N SER A 175 -21.01 26.89 5.26
CA SER A 175 -21.01 27.54 6.57
C SER A 175 -20.05 26.91 7.60
N MET A 176 -19.33 25.84 7.27
CA MET A 176 -18.26 25.36 8.14
C MET A 176 -17.03 26.23 7.95
N ALA A 177 -16.77 27.14 8.90
CA ALA A 177 -15.51 27.88 8.98
C ALA A 177 -14.32 26.90 8.85
N ALA A 178 -13.31 27.26 8.07
CA ALA A 178 -12.18 26.38 7.72
C ALA A 178 -11.51 25.70 8.95
N GLY A 179 -11.56 26.32 10.13
CA GLY A 179 -11.09 25.74 11.39
C GLY A 179 -11.85 24.48 11.84
N ASN A 180 -13.16 24.39 11.60
CA ASN A 180 -13.97 23.22 11.97
C ASN A 180 -13.73 22.03 11.03
N ILE A 181 -13.49 22.29 9.74
CA ILE A 181 -13.13 21.25 8.76
C ILE A 181 -11.73 20.70 9.06
N PHE A 182 -10.75 21.58 9.31
CA PHE A 182 -9.39 21.16 9.67
C PHE A 182 -9.38 20.31 10.94
N ALA A 183 -10.08 20.72 12.00
CA ALA A 183 -10.19 19.95 13.23
C ALA A 183 -10.86 18.58 13.03
N LEU A 184 -11.86 18.49 12.13
CA LEU A 184 -12.49 17.22 11.77
C LEU A 184 -11.52 16.29 11.03
N PHE A 185 -10.77 16.81 10.05
CA PHE A 185 -9.74 16.04 9.34
C PHE A 185 -8.65 15.52 10.28
N VAL A 186 -8.15 16.37 11.19
CA VAL A 186 -7.15 15.95 12.18
C VAL A 186 -7.70 14.86 13.12
N LYS A 187 -8.95 14.99 13.58
CA LYS A 187 -9.62 13.97 14.41
C LYS A 187 -9.86 12.65 13.66
N MET A 188 -10.09 12.71 12.35
CA MET A 188 -10.32 11.52 11.53
C MET A 188 -9.02 10.83 11.13
N LEU A 189 -7.94 11.59 10.88
CA LEU A 189 -6.71 11.09 10.28
C LEU A 189 -5.58 10.81 11.28
N TRP A 190 -5.69 11.20 12.55
CA TRP A 190 -4.61 10.95 13.53
C TRP A 190 -4.17 9.47 13.64
N PRO A 191 -5.04 8.44 13.54
CA PRO A 191 -4.57 7.06 13.59
C PRO A 191 -3.76 6.70 12.33
N LEU A 192 -4.13 7.28 11.19
CA LEU A 192 -3.38 7.12 9.93
C LEU A 192 -2.05 7.85 9.97
N LEU A 193 -1.95 9.01 10.64
CA LEU A 193 -0.68 9.68 10.87
C LEU A 193 0.27 8.81 11.70
N ILE A 194 -0.22 8.20 12.78
CA ILE A 194 0.58 7.26 13.59
C ILE A 194 0.98 6.04 12.74
N ALA A 195 0.05 5.45 11.99
CA ALA A 195 0.37 4.35 11.08
C ALA A 195 1.45 4.74 10.06
N GLY A 196 1.38 5.96 9.51
CA GLY A 196 2.39 6.50 8.61
C GLY A 196 3.78 6.63 9.25
N ILE A 197 3.84 7.15 10.48
CA ILE A 197 5.10 7.25 11.24
C ILE A 197 5.67 5.86 11.53
N LEU A 198 4.84 4.91 11.98
CA LEU A 198 5.27 3.54 12.26
C LEU A 198 5.75 2.83 10.98
N GLY A 199 5.06 3.03 9.86
CA GLY A 199 5.45 2.47 8.56
C GLY A 199 6.75 3.07 8.03
N LEU A 200 6.96 4.38 8.22
CA LEU A 200 8.21 5.04 7.89
C LEU A 200 9.37 4.48 8.73
N LEU A 201 9.19 4.38 10.05
CA LEU A 201 10.19 3.77 10.93
C LEU A 201 10.47 2.33 10.55
N ALA A 202 9.43 1.54 10.25
CA ALA A 202 9.58 0.16 9.78
C ALA A 202 10.45 0.07 8.52
N THR A 203 10.28 1.02 7.60
CA THR A 203 11.07 1.13 6.37
C THR A 203 12.52 1.49 6.69
N ILE A 204 12.75 2.48 7.56
CA ILE A 204 14.11 2.87 8.00
C ILE A 204 14.83 1.69 8.64
N PHE A 205 14.18 0.95 9.54
CA PHE A 205 14.79 -0.22 10.16
C PHE A 205 15.03 -1.36 9.17
N SER A 206 14.19 -1.52 8.14
CA SER A 206 14.50 -2.44 7.04
C SER A 206 15.76 -2.01 6.29
N ILE A 207 15.93 -0.72 5.98
CA ILE A 207 17.15 -0.21 5.33
C ILE A 207 18.39 -0.57 6.16
N VAL A 208 18.36 -0.26 7.46
CA VAL A 208 19.45 -0.59 8.38
C VAL A 208 19.67 -2.10 8.44
N ALA A 209 18.61 -2.91 8.52
CA ALA A 209 18.70 -4.36 8.57
C ALA A 209 19.39 -4.94 7.34
N PHE A 210 19.02 -4.48 6.15
CA PHE A 210 19.64 -4.93 4.92
C PHE A 210 21.11 -4.54 4.84
N PHE A 211 21.50 -3.30 5.17
CA PHE A 211 22.91 -2.90 5.15
C PHE A 211 23.77 -3.50 6.26
N THR A 212 23.17 -4.08 7.29
CA THR A 212 23.87 -4.71 8.41
C THR A 212 23.89 -6.23 8.34
N ILE A 213 23.46 -6.83 7.22
CA ILE A 213 23.62 -8.28 7.00
C ILE A 213 25.12 -8.64 7.06
N PRO A 214 25.52 -9.61 7.90
CA PRO A 214 26.90 -10.10 7.97
C PRO A 214 27.35 -10.66 6.62
N GLU A 215 28.59 -10.39 6.23
CA GLU A 215 29.16 -10.88 4.97
C GLU A 215 29.41 -12.40 5.03
N GLU A 216 29.86 -12.88 6.18
CA GLU A 216 30.07 -14.28 6.49
C GLU A 216 28.92 -14.79 7.38
N THR A 217 28.24 -15.86 6.95
CA THR A 217 27.41 -16.63 7.88
C THR A 217 28.38 -17.47 8.69
N LEU A 218 28.42 -17.26 10.01
CA LEU A 218 29.12 -18.17 10.92
C LEU A 218 28.63 -19.58 10.60
N ALA A 219 29.55 -20.41 10.11
CA ALA A 219 29.32 -21.78 9.68
C ALA A 219 28.86 -22.66 10.86
#